data_AF-A0A814JA90-F1
#
_entry.id   AF-A0A814JA90-F1
#
_cell.length_a   1.000
_cell.length_b   1.000
_cell.length_c   1.000
_cell.angle_alpha   90.00
_cell.angle_beta   90.00
_cell.angle_gamma   90.00
#
_symmetry.space_group_name_H-M   'P 1'
#
loop_
_entity.id
_entity.type
_entity.pdbx_description
1 polymer ?
#
loop_
_entity_poly.entity_id
_entity_poly.type
_entity_poly.pdbx_seq_one_letter_code
_entity_poly.pdbx_strand_id
1 'polypeptide(L)'
;MLTVDDNVETISLSSIDTRSKLFDTKSDWILLNVGGRHFLTTRSTLLKEESFLGRLCQSNSDLKTDLDDKGGFLIDRDPDYFNVVLNYLRHGKLILENNLVEEGVLEEAEFYNIQTLIELVKERIRERDKRKADDGTTNRVYRVMQCKEKEITHLMSSLTDGWKFEQLIGHSPVGSSYIYPEGEFLCIVSKQYDRNVREENSSCLSPRVKILQERGSRIKQTRMTGHFFEGAEKLLELWFTSSTTDSNNPTPQNDLRNIPRDLMEEVLDLVNCKVLRYAQSDTTDTYVLSESSMFVFRTHLVLKTCGETTLLHAIQPLLGLARDYCGFDVVDQVYYSRRKFLRPELQKAPHTSFDHEVAYLDSCFEGGSAYVLGRTNVDCWYLYTLDKSCVGTKSTQTLEVIMTDPDPNIMKIFYQENTSSATEATQKAGIDKIFPNAKIFDYLFDPCGYSMNGLLPDGYYFTIHITPEPDFSYVSFETNVPYHQYNEIIDKVVKIFNPGKFTTTIFGGKADLSLDRHRKSFLYLDYDRTDHQIACLIDHDLIYSYYKKHPS
;
A
#
# COMPACT_ATOMS: atom_id res chain seq x y z
N MET A 1 56.13 73.49 31.54
CA MET A 1 56.01 74.61 30.58
C MET A 1 55.54 73.98 29.29
N LEU A 2 54.33 74.17 28.78
CA LEU A 2 53.32 75.20 28.94
C LEU A 2 51.93 74.55 28.79
N THR A 3 50.95 75.05 29.54
CA THR A 3 49.51 74.99 29.23
C THR A 3 49.17 76.08 28.21
N VAL A 4 48.12 75.90 27.40
CA VAL A 4 46.90 76.75 27.31
C VAL A 4 46.02 76.26 26.13
N ASP A 5 44.72 76.33 26.38
CA ASP A 5 43.52 75.94 25.64
C ASP A 5 43.32 76.59 24.25
N ASP A 6 42.45 76.02 23.39
CA ASP A 6 41.07 76.49 23.19
C ASP A 6 40.36 75.85 21.97
N ASN A 7 39.05 75.60 22.16
CA ASN A 7 38.08 75.09 21.20
C ASN A 7 37.62 76.15 20.18
N VAL A 8 37.36 75.76 18.92
CA VAL A 8 36.21 76.18 18.04
C VAL A 8 36.07 75.10 16.93
N GLU A 9 35.10 74.18 16.97
CA GLU A 9 33.71 74.21 16.46
C GLU A 9 33.51 73.85 14.96
N THR A 10 32.73 72.76 14.76
CA THR A 10 31.82 72.42 13.64
C THR A 10 32.32 72.16 12.21
N ILE A 11 32.06 70.95 11.68
CA ILE A 11 31.23 70.72 10.47
C ILE A 11 30.41 69.42 10.62
N SER A 12 29.15 69.52 10.22
CA SER A 12 28.03 68.59 10.25
C SER A 12 28.15 67.32 9.39
N LEU A 13 27.38 66.30 9.81
CA LEU A 13 27.02 65.07 9.11
C LEU A 13 26.47 65.29 7.69
N SER A 14 27.00 64.55 6.72
CA SER A 14 26.19 63.94 5.67
C SER A 14 26.89 62.72 5.04
N SER A 15 26.27 61.56 5.22
CA SER A 15 26.32 60.38 4.34
C SER A 15 27.67 59.71 4.11
N ILE A 16 28.12 58.90 5.07
CA ILE A 16 29.07 57.80 4.79
C ILE A 16 28.32 56.48 4.98
N ASP A 17 28.07 55.85 3.84
CA ASP A 17 27.50 54.54 3.63
C ASP A 17 28.23 53.48 4.50
N THR A 18 27.52 52.91 5.47
CA THR A 18 28.04 51.97 6.47
C THR A 18 28.35 50.57 5.91
N ARG A 19 28.60 50.46 4.60
CA ARG A 19 28.81 49.19 3.90
C ARG A 19 30.26 48.73 3.75
N SER A 20 31.24 49.55 4.12
CA SER A 20 32.65 49.27 3.80
C SER A 20 33.51 48.67 4.93
N LYS A 21 32.92 48.17 6.03
CA LYS A 21 33.69 47.79 7.23
C LYS A 21 33.71 46.32 7.66
N LEU A 22 33.44 45.35 6.75
CA LEU A 22 33.42 43.92 7.14
C LEU A 22 34.14 42.92 6.21
N PHE A 23 34.86 43.36 5.19
CA PHE A 23 35.74 42.46 4.43
C PHE A 23 37.19 42.63 4.86
N ASP A 24 37.53 42.10 6.04
CA ASP A 24 38.93 41.84 6.37
C ASP A 24 39.41 40.66 5.52
N THR A 25 40.26 40.97 4.53
CA THR A 25 40.80 40.08 3.50
C THR A 25 41.88 39.11 4.03
N LYS A 26 41.76 38.65 5.29
CA LYS A 26 42.82 37.90 5.99
C LYS A 26 42.47 36.49 6.47
N SER A 27 41.23 36.04 6.34
CA SER A 27 40.89 34.64 6.64
C SER A 27 40.58 33.88 5.36
N ASP A 28 41.42 32.88 5.05
CA ASP A 28 41.19 31.91 3.97
C ASP A 28 39.96 31.02 4.25
N TRP A 29 39.43 31.06 5.47
CA TRP A 29 38.29 30.27 5.89
C TRP A 29 36.95 30.93 5.51
N ILE A 30 36.04 30.13 5.00
CA ILE A 30 34.68 30.46 4.62
C ILE A 30 33.72 29.56 5.39
N LEU A 31 32.66 30.19 5.90
CA LEU A 31 31.54 29.53 6.53
C LEU A 31 30.40 29.38 5.52
N LEU A 32 29.87 28.17 5.41
CA LEU A 32 28.68 27.85 4.62
C LEU A 32 27.58 27.36 5.57
N ASN A 33 26.35 27.77 5.34
CA ASN A 33 25.17 27.26 6.05
C ASN A 33 24.30 26.52 5.03
N VAL A 34 24.35 25.19 5.05
CA VAL A 34 23.64 24.32 4.11
C VAL A 34 22.48 23.65 4.84
N GLY A 35 21.24 23.97 4.47
CA GLY A 35 20.04 23.39 5.09
C GLY A 35 19.95 23.61 6.60
N GLY A 36 20.59 24.66 7.14
CA GLY A 36 20.68 24.95 8.57
C GLY A 36 21.92 24.40 9.27
N ARG A 37 22.79 23.62 8.60
CA ARG A 37 24.04 23.08 9.15
C ARG A 37 25.25 23.89 8.70
N HIS A 38 26.10 24.26 9.66
CA HIS A 38 27.31 25.05 9.41
C HIS A 38 28.51 24.18 8.98
N PHE A 39 29.11 24.53 7.84
CA PHE A 39 30.33 23.92 7.32
C PHE A 39 31.44 24.97 7.21
N LEU A 40 32.56 24.71 7.89
CA LEU A 40 33.74 25.55 7.83
C LEU A 40 34.77 24.92 6.87
N THR A 41 35.24 25.69 5.89
CA THR A 41 36.19 25.23 4.86
C THR A 41 37.04 26.38 4.35
N THR A 42 38.01 26.14 3.46
CA THR A 42 38.85 27.21 2.90
C THR A 42 38.44 27.60 1.48
N ARG A 43 38.76 28.84 1.08
CA ARG A 43 38.63 29.33 -0.31
C ARG A 43 39.31 28.40 -1.31
N SER A 44 40.51 27.92 -0.96
CA SER A 44 41.28 27.00 -1.81
C SER A 44 40.53 25.69 -2.08
N THR A 45 39.75 25.18 -1.13
CA THR A 45 38.94 23.97 -1.31
C THR A 45 37.77 24.22 -2.27
N LEU A 46 37.09 25.35 -2.13
CA LEU A 46 35.92 25.68 -2.97
C LEU A 46 36.30 26.13 -4.38
N LEU A 47 37.51 26.66 -4.56
CA LEU A 47 38.08 27.08 -5.86
C LEU A 47 38.86 25.99 -6.58
N LYS A 48 38.88 24.76 -6.05
CA LYS A 48 39.61 23.64 -6.66
C LYS A 48 39.06 23.27 -8.04
N GLU A 49 37.79 23.56 -8.28
CA GLU A 49 37.10 23.38 -9.56
C GLU A 49 36.21 24.59 -9.87
N GLU A 50 35.93 24.81 -11.16
CA GLU A 50 34.99 25.83 -11.62
C GLU A 50 33.55 25.43 -11.30
N SER A 51 33.16 25.67 -10.04
CA SER A 51 31.87 25.28 -9.47
C SER A 51 31.07 26.50 -9.02
N PHE A 52 29.77 26.30 -8.74
CA PHE A 52 28.93 27.30 -8.07
C PHE A 52 29.55 27.77 -6.74
N LEU A 53 30.10 26.84 -5.96
CA LEU A 53 30.78 27.12 -4.69
C LEU A 53 32.04 27.98 -4.89
N GLY A 54 32.78 27.75 -5.97
CA GLY A 54 33.92 28.58 -6.35
C GLY A 54 33.50 30.01 -6.66
N ARG A 55 32.41 30.20 -7.43
CA ARG A 55 31.86 31.53 -7.76
C ARG A 55 31.35 32.26 -6.53
N LEU A 56 30.69 31.56 -5.60
CA LEU A 56 30.19 32.11 -4.34
C LEU A 56 31.29 32.77 -3.50
N CYS A 57 32.51 32.25 -3.62
CA CYS A 57 33.66 32.66 -2.82
C CYS A 57 34.57 33.68 -3.53
N GLN A 58 34.21 34.14 -4.73
CA GLN A 58 34.98 35.14 -5.47
C GLN A 58 34.46 36.55 -5.19
N SER A 59 35.38 37.50 -4.96
CA SER A 59 35.08 38.88 -4.58
C SER A 59 34.30 39.68 -5.65
N ASN A 60 34.21 39.17 -6.88
CA ASN A 60 33.56 39.80 -8.04
C ASN A 60 32.34 39.02 -8.55
N SER A 61 31.69 38.20 -7.71
CA SER A 61 30.49 37.47 -8.15
C SER A 61 29.26 38.38 -8.12
N ASP A 62 28.53 38.47 -9.24
CA ASP A 62 27.22 39.13 -9.34
C ASP A 62 26.10 38.36 -8.60
N LEU A 63 26.44 37.29 -7.87
CA LEU A 63 25.51 36.45 -7.13
C LEU A 63 25.19 37.11 -5.79
N LYS A 64 23.99 37.70 -5.69
CA LYS A 64 23.41 38.07 -4.39
C LYS A 64 23.14 36.79 -3.61
N THR A 65 23.87 36.58 -2.52
CA THR A 65 23.65 35.46 -1.60
C THR A 65 23.40 36.00 -0.21
N ASP A 66 22.41 35.40 0.44
CA ASP A 66 22.04 35.76 1.81
C ASP A 66 23.07 35.15 2.78
N LEU A 67 23.38 35.91 3.82
CA LEU A 67 24.24 35.48 4.91
C LEU A 67 23.39 35.27 6.15
N ASP A 68 23.72 34.27 6.95
CA ASP A 68 23.13 34.11 8.27
C ASP A 68 23.76 35.07 9.31
N ASP A 69 23.24 35.03 10.54
CA ASP A 69 23.72 35.86 11.65
C ASP A 69 25.19 35.60 12.02
N LYS A 70 25.80 34.50 11.56
CA LYS A 70 27.20 34.13 11.77
C LYS A 70 28.10 34.46 10.58
N GLY A 71 27.55 35.09 9.54
CA GLY A 71 28.27 35.42 8.31
C GLY A 71 28.52 34.23 7.39
N GLY A 72 27.76 33.13 7.54
CA GLY A 72 27.81 31.97 6.65
C GLY A 72 26.89 32.14 5.44
N PHE A 73 27.37 31.74 4.27
CA PHE A 73 26.55 31.76 3.04
C PHE A 73 25.42 30.73 3.11
N LEU A 74 24.18 31.19 2.94
CA LEU A 74 22.99 30.34 2.99
C LEU A 74 22.82 29.56 1.68
N ILE A 75 22.68 28.25 1.83
CA ILE A 75 22.44 27.31 0.74
C ILE A 75 21.27 26.41 1.16
N ASP A 76 20.15 26.53 0.45
CA ASP A 76 18.93 25.75 0.73
C ASP A 76 19.03 24.37 0.05
N ARG A 77 19.90 23.50 0.59
CA ARG A 77 20.18 22.15 0.11
C ARG A 77 20.39 21.19 1.28
N ASP A 78 20.44 19.89 0.98
CA ASP A 78 20.61 18.84 1.99
C ASP A 78 22.06 18.84 2.54
N PRO A 79 22.25 18.99 3.87
CA PRO A 79 23.58 19.02 4.46
C PRO A 79 24.31 17.67 4.46
N ASP A 80 23.61 16.54 4.43
CA ASP A 80 24.21 15.20 4.48
C ASP A 80 24.87 14.86 3.13
N TYR A 81 24.18 15.13 2.02
CA TYR A 81 24.77 14.99 0.68
C TYR A 81 25.83 16.07 0.39
N PHE A 82 25.65 17.29 0.91
CA PHE A 82 26.67 18.33 0.80
C PHE A 82 28.00 17.95 1.49
N ASN A 83 27.95 17.21 2.60
CA ASN A 83 29.15 16.73 3.29
C ASN A 83 30.02 15.85 2.36
N VAL A 84 29.38 15.00 1.54
CA VAL A 84 30.07 14.16 0.54
C VAL A 84 30.74 15.02 -0.52
N VAL A 85 30.03 16.03 -1.04
CA VAL A 85 30.56 16.98 -2.02
C VAL A 85 31.75 17.76 -1.45
N LEU A 86 31.64 18.27 -0.22
CA LEU A 86 32.71 19.03 0.42
C LEU A 86 33.95 18.16 0.68
N ASN A 87 33.76 16.92 1.11
CA ASN A 87 34.84 15.97 1.32
C ASN A 87 35.52 15.59 0.00
N TYR A 88 34.75 15.41 -1.08
CA TYR A 88 35.30 15.27 -2.43
C TYR A 88 36.20 16.45 -2.80
N LEU A 89 35.76 17.69 -2.61
CA LEU A 89 36.58 18.87 -2.89
C LEU A 89 37.86 18.91 -2.02
N ARG A 90 37.79 18.44 -0.76
CA ARG A 90 38.97 18.38 0.13
C ARG A 90 40.02 17.37 -0.36
N HIS A 91 39.65 16.10 -0.53
CA HIS A 91 40.62 15.01 -0.76
C HIS A 91 40.54 14.33 -2.13
N GLY A 92 39.57 14.68 -2.99
CA GLY A 92 39.44 14.18 -4.36
C GLY A 92 38.97 12.74 -4.48
N LYS A 93 38.28 12.21 -3.46
CA LYS A 93 37.76 10.83 -3.44
C LYS A 93 36.27 10.88 -3.13
N LEU A 94 35.47 10.12 -3.88
CA LEU A 94 34.07 9.89 -3.58
C LEU A 94 33.97 8.79 -2.51
N ILE A 95 33.54 9.18 -1.32
CA ILE A 95 33.32 8.28 -0.18
C ILE A 95 31.89 8.54 0.28
N LEU A 96 31.05 7.50 0.23
CA LEU A 96 29.68 7.55 0.73
C LEU A 96 29.60 6.81 2.06
N GLU A 97 28.85 7.35 3.00
CA GLU A 97 28.44 6.66 4.22
C GLU A 97 27.30 5.68 3.90
N ASN A 98 27.15 4.59 4.67
CA ASN A 98 26.27 3.45 4.36
C ASN A 98 24.76 3.80 4.20
N ASN A 99 24.36 5.00 4.57
CA ASN A 99 22.98 5.51 4.56
C ASN A 99 22.70 6.49 3.40
N LEU A 100 23.69 6.86 2.58
CA LEU A 100 23.53 7.77 1.44
C LEU A 100 23.57 6.99 0.12
N VAL A 101 22.70 7.36 -0.82
CA VAL A 101 22.64 6.76 -2.17
C VAL A 101 23.41 7.60 -3.19
N GLU A 102 23.97 6.96 -4.22
CA GLU A 102 24.78 7.65 -5.23
C GLU A 102 23.98 8.69 -6.03
N GLU A 103 22.69 8.45 -6.24
CA GLU A 103 21.78 9.34 -6.96
C GLU A 103 21.60 10.70 -6.24
N GLY A 104 21.49 10.72 -4.91
CA GLY A 104 21.42 11.98 -4.16
C GLY A 104 22.73 12.78 -4.18
N VAL A 105 23.88 12.09 -4.26
CA VAL A 105 25.18 12.76 -4.46
C VAL A 105 25.28 13.33 -5.88
N LEU A 106 24.68 12.68 -6.88
CA LEU A 106 24.64 13.18 -8.25
C LEU A 106 23.85 14.49 -8.33
N GLU A 107 22.67 14.57 -7.71
CA GLU A 107 21.85 15.78 -7.66
C GLU A 107 22.60 16.98 -7.07
N GLU A 108 23.32 16.77 -5.96
CA GLU A 108 24.15 17.83 -5.38
C GLU A 108 25.34 18.18 -6.28
N ALA A 109 26.02 17.19 -6.87
CA ALA A 109 27.14 17.45 -7.78
C ALA A 109 26.72 18.26 -9.01
N GLU A 110 25.52 17.99 -9.55
CA GLU A 110 24.91 18.74 -10.66
C GLU A 110 24.50 20.16 -10.21
N PHE A 111 23.89 20.31 -9.04
CA PHE A 111 23.54 21.62 -8.47
C PHE A 111 24.77 22.52 -8.28
N TYR A 112 25.84 22.01 -7.69
CA TYR A 112 27.08 22.77 -7.51
C TYR A 112 27.93 22.85 -8.78
N ASN A 113 27.55 22.16 -9.85
CA ASN A 113 28.25 22.09 -11.14
C ASN A 113 29.72 21.64 -11.00
N ILE A 114 29.94 20.50 -10.34
CA ILE A 114 31.27 19.90 -10.14
C ILE A 114 31.45 18.76 -11.15
N GLN A 115 31.93 19.08 -12.35
CA GLN A 115 31.91 18.17 -13.49
C GLN A 115 32.65 16.85 -13.25
N THR A 116 33.80 16.90 -12.57
CA THR A 116 34.59 15.70 -12.28
C THR A 116 33.86 14.73 -11.35
N LEU A 117 33.11 15.26 -10.38
CA LEU A 117 32.30 14.50 -9.45
C LEU A 117 31.08 13.92 -10.15
N ILE A 118 30.43 14.69 -11.04
CA ILE A 118 29.31 14.22 -11.86
C ILE A 118 29.73 12.98 -12.68
N GLU A 119 30.88 13.04 -13.37
CA GLU A 119 31.37 11.91 -14.15
C GLU A 119 31.70 10.70 -13.27
N LEU A 120 32.35 10.93 -12.13
CA LEU A 120 32.75 9.84 -11.22
C LEU A 120 31.54 9.15 -10.56
N VAL A 121 30.52 9.91 -10.18
CA VAL A 121 29.26 9.35 -9.64
C VAL A 121 28.51 8.60 -10.74
N LYS A 122 28.42 9.15 -11.96
CA LYS A 122 27.79 8.46 -13.11
C LYS A 122 28.51 7.15 -13.46
N GLU A 123 29.84 7.12 -13.42
CA GLU A 123 30.61 5.90 -13.63
C GLU A 123 30.35 4.88 -12.51
N ARG A 124 30.32 5.32 -11.25
CA ARG A 124 30.05 4.44 -10.11
C ARG A 124 28.63 3.84 -10.15
N ILE A 125 27.63 4.62 -10.54
CA ILE A 125 26.26 4.15 -10.78
C ILE A 125 26.26 3.10 -11.91
N ARG A 126 26.91 3.40 -13.05
CA ARG A 126 27.02 2.44 -14.17
C ARG A 126 27.71 1.14 -13.77
N GLU A 127 28.79 1.18 -12.99
CA GLU A 127 29.48 -0.01 -12.51
C GLU A 127 28.62 -0.83 -11.54
N ARG A 128 27.92 -0.16 -10.62
CA ARG A 128 26.97 -0.79 -9.70
C ARG A 128 25.87 -1.50 -10.50
N ASP A 129 25.31 -0.84 -11.50
CA ASP A 129 24.24 -1.37 -12.33
C ASP A 129 24.74 -2.51 -13.23
N LYS A 130 25.98 -2.43 -13.74
CA LYS A 130 26.63 -3.52 -14.48
C LYS A 130 26.90 -4.76 -13.61
N ARG A 131 27.34 -4.57 -12.36
CA ARG A 131 27.51 -5.68 -11.39
C ARG A 131 26.16 -6.30 -11.01
N LYS A 132 25.09 -5.51 -10.94
CA LYS A 132 23.71 -5.99 -10.75
C LYS A 132 23.17 -6.75 -11.97
N ALA A 133 23.63 -6.43 -13.18
CA ALA A 133 23.24 -7.11 -14.42
C ALA A 133 23.91 -8.49 -14.62
N ASP A 134 25.16 -8.68 -14.19
CA ASP A 134 25.87 -9.97 -14.26
C ASP A 134 25.41 -10.98 -13.17
N ASP A 135 24.72 -10.53 -12.12
CA ASP A 135 24.19 -11.37 -11.02
C ASP A 135 22.75 -11.91 -11.27
N GLY A 136 22.38 -12.09 -12.54
CA GLY A 136 21.33 -13.02 -12.96
C GLY A 136 19.90 -12.80 -12.45
N THR A 137 19.56 -11.68 -11.80
CA THR A 137 18.22 -11.42 -11.25
C THR A 137 17.59 -10.13 -11.79
N THR A 138 17.42 -10.05 -13.11
CA THR A 138 16.51 -9.05 -13.69
C THR A 138 15.07 -9.55 -13.63
N ASN A 139 14.24 -8.95 -12.78
CA ASN A 139 12.81 -9.23 -12.76
C ASN A 139 12.18 -8.74 -14.07
N ARG A 140 11.73 -9.70 -14.90
CA ARG A 140 10.90 -9.44 -16.07
C ARG A 140 9.45 -9.69 -15.69
N VAL A 141 8.62 -8.66 -15.80
CA VAL A 141 7.18 -8.81 -15.68
C VAL A 141 6.63 -9.11 -17.06
N TYR A 142 5.97 -10.27 -17.20
CA TYR A 142 5.26 -10.64 -18.40
C TYR A 142 3.78 -10.29 -18.22
N ARG A 143 3.16 -9.72 -19.26
CA ARG A 143 1.71 -9.57 -19.35
C ARG A 143 1.23 -10.32 -20.59
N VAL A 144 0.11 -11.01 -20.44
CA VAL A 144 -0.63 -11.62 -21.54
C VAL A 144 -1.91 -10.83 -21.72
N MET A 145 -2.15 -10.32 -22.92
CA MET A 145 -3.35 -9.57 -23.27
C MET A 145 -4.08 -10.30 -24.39
N GLN A 146 -5.38 -10.51 -24.24
CA GLN A 146 -6.22 -11.06 -25.30
C GLN A 146 -6.72 -9.92 -26.18
N CYS A 147 -6.62 -10.06 -27.50
CA CYS A 147 -7.14 -9.10 -28.46
C CYS A 147 -7.63 -9.78 -29.74
N LYS A 148 -8.56 -9.13 -30.44
CA LYS A 148 -8.98 -9.54 -31.79
C LYS A 148 -8.01 -9.06 -32.84
N GLU A 149 -7.96 -9.72 -34.00
CA GLU A 149 -7.09 -9.37 -35.13
C GLU A 149 -7.10 -7.87 -35.47
N LYS A 150 -8.30 -7.28 -35.55
CA LYS A 150 -8.52 -5.87 -35.88
C LYS A 150 -8.05 -4.88 -34.79
N GLU A 151 -7.83 -5.38 -33.57
CA GLU A 151 -7.45 -4.57 -32.41
C GLU A 151 -5.94 -4.65 -32.11
N ILE A 152 -5.20 -5.57 -32.73
CA ILE A 152 -3.75 -5.77 -32.48
C ILE A 152 -2.98 -4.47 -32.68
N THR A 153 -3.21 -3.76 -33.80
CA THR A 153 -2.50 -2.50 -34.08
C THR A 153 -2.83 -1.43 -33.05
N HIS A 154 -4.09 -1.37 -32.60
CA HIS A 154 -4.50 -0.41 -31.57
C HIS A 154 -3.89 -0.78 -30.20
N LEU A 155 -3.86 -2.06 -29.86
CA LEU A 155 -3.23 -2.57 -28.65
C LEU A 155 -1.72 -2.28 -28.64
N MET A 156 -1.01 -2.54 -29.75
CA MET A 156 0.42 -2.23 -29.92
C MET A 156 0.74 -0.74 -29.79
N SER A 157 -0.15 0.13 -30.27
CA SER A 157 0.01 1.59 -30.15
C SER A 157 -0.40 2.14 -28.78
N SER A 158 -1.20 1.39 -28.01
CA SER A 158 -1.64 1.76 -26.66
C SER A 158 -0.66 1.34 -25.54
N LEU A 159 0.33 0.51 -25.86
CA LEU A 159 1.35 0.11 -24.90
C LEU A 159 2.16 1.34 -24.46
N THR A 160 2.16 1.63 -23.16
CA THR A 160 2.96 2.70 -22.57
C THR A 160 4.46 2.41 -22.73
N ASP A 161 5.30 3.45 -22.72
CA ASP A 161 6.76 3.31 -22.85
C ASP A 161 7.36 2.24 -21.90
N GLY A 162 8.23 1.41 -22.47
CA GLY A 162 8.98 0.36 -21.77
C GLY A 162 8.38 -1.06 -21.81
N TRP A 163 7.16 -1.26 -22.34
CA TRP A 163 6.67 -2.61 -22.66
C TRP A 163 7.21 -3.06 -24.01
N LYS A 164 7.84 -4.22 -24.06
CA LYS A 164 8.33 -4.87 -25.28
C LYS A 164 7.37 -5.97 -25.68
N PHE A 165 6.97 -5.97 -26.94
CA PHE A 165 6.27 -7.11 -27.51
C PHE A 165 7.21 -8.32 -27.61
N GLU A 166 6.79 -9.45 -27.04
CA GLU A 166 7.57 -10.69 -27.06
C GLU A 166 6.99 -11.67 -28.07
N GLN A 167 5.68 -11.90 -28.04
CA GLN A 167 5.06 -12.95 -28.83
C GLN A 167 3.57 -12.69 -29.07
N LEU A 168 3.06 -13.14 -30.23
CA LEU A 168 1.62 -13.23 -30.52
C LEU A 168 1.27 -14.69 -30.77
N ILE A 169 0.32 -15.23 -30.00
CA ILE A 169 -0.14 -16.61 -30.11
C ILE A 169 -1.55 -16.59 -30.67
N GLY A 170 -1.75 -17.19 -31.84
CA GLY A 170 -3.09 -17.39 -32.40
C GLY A 170 -3.84 -18.44 -31.58
N HIS A 171 -4.99 -18.07 -31.02
CA HIS A 171 -5.84 -19.01 -30.30
C HIS A 171 -6.76 -19.72 -31.31
N SER A 172 -6.30 -20.85 -31.86
CA SER A 172 -7.21 -21.78 -32.55
C SER A 172 -7.64 -22.86 -31.56
N PRO A 173 -8.94 -23.02 -31.26
CA PRO A 173 -9.41 -24.10 -30.40
C PRO A 173 -9.05 -25.43 -31.05
N VAL A 174 -8.28 -26.26 -30.34
CA VAL A 174 -7.97 -27.63 -30.76
C VAL A 174 -9.30 -28.38 -30.97
N GLY A 175 -9.59 -28.77 -32.21
CA GLY A 175 -10.71 -29.65 -32.56
C GLY A 175 -11.85 -29.06 -33.40
N SER A 176 -11.77 -27.81 -33.88
CA SER A 176 -12.79 -27.21 -34.74
C SER A 176 -12.34 -27.14 -36.21
N SER A 177 -13.00 -27.86 -37.11
CA SER A 177 -12.85 -27.78 -38.57
C SER A 177 -13.62 -26.61 -39.21
N TYR A 178 -14.05 -25.61 -38.43
CA TYR A 178 -14.74 -24.44 -38.91
C TYR A 178 -13.84 -23.21 -38.94
N ILE A 179 -13.80 -22.55 -40.09
CA ILE A 179 -13.10 -21.28 -40.34
C ILE A 179 -13.88 -20.18 -39.61
N TYR A 180 -13.38 -19.72 -38.46
CA TYR A 180 -13.90 -18.51 -37.80
C TYR A 180 -13.39 -17.26 -38.53
N PRO A 181 -14.25 -16.26 -38.80
CA PRO A 181 -13.86 -15.08 -39.57
C PRO A 181 -13.16 -13.98 -38.76
N GLU A 182 -12.92 -14.17 -37.46
CA GLU A 182 -12.13 -13.22 -36.64
C GLU A 182 -11.25 -14.00 -35.66
N GLY A 183 -9.93 -14.00 -35.90
CA GLY A 183 -8.97 -14.67 -35.03
C GLY A 183 -8.79 -13.91 -33.71
N GLU A 184 -8.87 -14.62 -32.59
CA GLU A 184 -8.44 -14.13 -31.29
C GLU A 184 -6.96 -14.48 -31.07
N PHE A 185 -6.22 -13.51 -30.53
CA PHE A 185 -4.79 -13.63 -30.31
C PHE A 185 -4.45 -13.31 -28.85
N LEU A 186 -3.47 -14.02 -28.31
CA LEU A 186 -2.82 -13.69 -27.05
C LEU A 186 -1.52 -12.96 -27.36
N CYS A 187 -1.44 -11.70 -26.95
CA CYS A 187 -0.25 -10.87 -27.05
C CYS A 187 0.53 -10.91 -25.73
N ILE A 188 1.74 -11.45 -25.79
CA ILE A 188 2.69 -11.47 -24.68
C ILE A 188 3.59 -10.25 -24.80
N VAL A 189 3.64 -9.45 -23.75
CA VAL A 189 4.55 -8.31 -23.63
C VAL A 189 5.38 -8.47 -22.36
N SER A 190 6.64 -8.03 -22.38
CA SER A 190 7.49 -7.98 -21.21
C SER A 190 7.84 -6.55 -20.85
N LYS A 191 8.06 -6.28 -19.57
CA LYS A 191 8.72 -5.06 -19.11
C LYS A 191 9.81 -5.46 -18.15
N GLN A 192 11.03 -5.02 -18.45
CA GLN A 192 12.16 -5.16 -17.56
C GLN A 192 12.04 -4.11 -16.47
N TYR A 193 12.27 -4.52 -15.23
CA TYR A 193 12.22 -3.64 -14.08
C TYR A 193 13.56 -3.67 -13.36
N ASP A 194 14.16 -2.49 -13.20
CA ASP A 194 15.31 -2.31 -12.32
C ASP A 194 14.82 -2.11 -10.89
N ARG A 195 15.32 -2.93 -9.97
CA ARG A 195 14.96 -2.91 -8.54
C ARG A 195 15.39 -1.63 -7.79
N ASN A 196 15.96 -0.62 -8.46
CA ASN A 196 16.42 0.62 -7.84
C ASN A 196 15.61 1.88 -8.19
N VAL A 197 14.41 1.76 -8.77
CA VAL A 197 13.53 2.95 -8.87
C VAL A 197 12.73 3.08 -7.57
N ARG A 198 13.39 3.53 -6.50
CA ARG A 198 12.73 4.30 -5.45
C ARG A 198 12.79 5.76 -5.88
N GLU A 199 11.61 6.36 -5.95
CA GLU A 199 11.37 7.81 -5.94
C GLU A 199 12.27 8.67 -6.83
N GLU A 200 11.94 8.77 -8.12
CA GLU A 200 11.98 10.02 -8.89
C GLU A 200 11.58 9.74 -10.34
N ASN A 201 10.30 9.94 -10.65
CA ASN A 201 9.80 10.39 -11.96
C ASN A 201 8.28 10.53 -11.91
N SER A 202 7.79 11.51 -11.14
CA SER A 202 6.50 12.17 -11.41
C SER A 202 6.74 13.44 -12.23
N SER A 203 7.34 13.30 -13.42
CA SER A 203 7.36 14.39 -14.40
C SER A 203 7.57 13.89 -15.82
N CYS A 204 6.62 13.11 -16.33
CA CYS A 204 6.34 13.13 -17.77
C CYS A 204 4.84 13.13 -18.00
N LEU A 205 4.21 14.26 -17.67
CA LEU A 205 2.90 14.61 -18.21
C LEU A 205 3.03 16.03 -18.78
N SER A 206 2.78 16.15 -20.08
CA SER A 206 2.78 17.41 -20.82
C SER A 206 2.02 18.50 -20.06
N PRO A 207 2.48 19.77 -20.06
CA PRO A 207 1.81 20.91 -19.39
C PRO A 207 0.32 21.05 -19.75
N ARG A 208 -0.12 20.52 -20.89
CA ARG A 208 -1.54 20.46 -21.29
C ARG A 208 -2.37 19.50 -20.44
N VAL A 209 -1.79 18.41 -19.93
CA VAL A 209 -2.48 17.44 -19.06
C VAL A 209 -2.61 17.98 -17.63
N LYS A 210 -1.58 18.67 -17.10
CA LYS A 210 -1.65 19.35 -15.80
C LYS A 210 -2.72 20.44 -15.77
N ILE A 211 -2.87 21.23 -16.84
CA ILE A 211 -3.91 22.27 -16.92
C ILE A 211 -5.32 21.67 -17.02
N LEU A 212 -5.50 20.50 -17.65
CA LEU A 212 -6.79 19.80 -17.71
C LEU A 212 -7.12 19.08 -16.39
N GLN A 213 -6.14 18.53 -15.68
CA GLN A 213 -6.31 17.98 -14.33
C GLN A 213 -6.56 19.07 -13.28
N GLU A 214 -5.88 20.22 -13.34
CA GLU A 214 -6.12 21.35 -12.44
C GLU A 214 -7.47 22.03 -12.71
N ARG A 215 -7.92 22.11 -13.97
CA ARG A 215 -9.28 22.58 -14.29
C ARG A 215 -10.36 21.57 -13.92
N GLY A 216 -10.07 20.27 -13.97
CA GLY A 216 -10.97 19.23 -13.43
C GLY A 216 -11.03 19.22 -11.89
N SER A 217 -9.92 19.56 -11.23
CA SER A 217 -9.80 19.56 -9.77
C SER A 217 -10.31 20.85 -9.13
N ARG A 218 -10.14 22.01 -9.79
CA ARG A 218 -10.67 23.30 -9.30
C ARG A 218 -12.18 23.49 -9.54
N ILE A 219 -12.82 22.68 -10.38
CA ILE A 219 -14.28 22.70 -10.58
C ILE A 219 -15.03 21.88 -9.52
N LYS A 220 -14.34 21.12 -8.65
CA LYS A 220 -14.94 20.39 -7.52
C LYS A 220 -14.51 20.86 -6.13
N GLN A 221 -13.70 21.92 -6.02
CA GLN A 221 -13.24 22.43 -4.72
C GLN A 221 -14.10 23.57 -4.16
N THR A 222 -15.33 23.73 -4.66
CA THR A 222 -16.25 24.79 -4.20
C THR A 222 -17.56 24.29 -3.60
N ARG A 223 -17.75 22.98 -3.33
CA ARG A 223 -18.87 22.49 -2.50
C ARG A 223 -18.54 21.19 -1.76
N MET A 224 -18.69 21.25 -0.44
CA MET A 224 -18.73 20.18 0.58
C MET A 224 -17.40 19.74 1.19
N THR A 225 -17.10 20.28 2.38
CA THR A 225 -16.53 19.48 3.47
C THR A 225 -17.52 18.35 3.79
N GLY A 226 -17.45 17.24 3.06
CA GLY A 226 -18.32 16.08 3.21
C GLY A 226 -17.65 14.97 4.01
N HIS A 227 -18.40 14.32 4.89
CA HIS A 227 -18.02 13.09 5.59
C HIS A 227 -17.74 11.97 4.58
N PHE A 228 -16.66 11.20 4.77
CA PHE A 228 -16.31 10.03 3.95
C PHE A 228 -15.77 8.92 4.85
N PHE A 229 -16.18 7.68 4.57
CA PHE A 229 -15.67 6.48 5.21
C PHE A 229 -15.28 5.45 4.14
N GLU A 230 -14.10 4.85 4.27
CA GLU A 230 -13.66 3.78 3.37
C GLU A 230 -14.19 2.44 3.88
N GLY A 231 -15.26 1.95 3.28
CA GLY A 231 -15.83 0.65 3.65
C GLY A 231 -14.96 -0.55 3.25
N ALA A 232 -14.11 -0.40 2.22
CA ALA A 232 -13.27 -1.49 1.74
C ALA A 232 -12.31 -1.99 2.82
N GLU A 233 -12.49 -3.26 3.20
CA GLU A 233 -11.74 -3.90 4.28
C GLU A 233 -10.36 -4.38 3.84
N LYS A 234 -9.45 -4.40 4.80
CA LYS A 234 -8.15 -5.04 4.80
C LYS A 234 -8.29 -6.32 5.62
N LEU A 235 -7.92 -7.46 5.06
CA LEU A 235 -7.99 -8.77 5.71
C LEU A 235 -6.57 -9.30 5.88
N LEU A 236 -6.24 -9.74 7.10
CA LEU A 236 -4.99 -10.41 7.43
C LEU A 236 -5.28 -11.71 8.16
N GLU A 237 -4.80 -12.81 7.60
CA GLU A 237 -4.77 -14.12 8.24
C GLU A 237 -3.31 -14.52 8.47
N LEU A 238 -3.01 -14.93 9.70
CA LEU A 238 -1.69 -15.42 10.09
C LEU A 238 -1.84 -16.82 10.68
N TRP A 239 -1.12 -17.79 10.10
CA TRP A 239 -1.06 -19.17 10.58
C TRP A 239 0.30 -19.44 11.19
N PHE A 240 0.28 -19.95 12.42
CA PHE A 240 1.45 -20.13 13.26
C PHE A 240 1.75 -21.62 13.48
N THR A 241 3.03 -21.94 13.54
CA THR A 241 3.54 -23.24 13.93
C THR A 241 4.76 -23.08 14.84
N SER A 242 5.23 -24.17 15.44
CA SER A 242 6.44 -24.17 16.26
C SER A 242 7.47 -25.12 15.64
N SER A 243 8.71 -24.65 15.54
CA SER A 243 9.84 -25.44 15.01
C SER A 243 10.15 -26.69 15.84
N THR A 244 9.68 -26.73 17.08
CA THR A 244 9.99 -27.77 18.08
C THR A 244 8.87 -28.78 18.31
N THR A 245 7.64 -28.50 17.85
CA THR A 245 6.51 -29.41 18.04
C THR A 245 6.36 -30.36 16.86
N ASP A 246 6.38 -31.66 17.15
CA ASP A 246 5.85 -32.67 16.23
C ASP A 246 4.38 -32.34 15.94
N SER A 247 4.01 -32.22 14.66
CA SER A 247 2.65 -31.92 14.20
C SER A 247 1.59 -32.92 14.70
N ASN A 248 2.05 -34.08 15.21
CA ASN A 248 1.21 -35.14 15.77
C ASN A 248 0.96 -35.03 17.28
N ASN A 249 1.58 -34.09 18.01
CA ASN A 249 1.41 -33.98 19.47
C ASN A 249 1.43 -32.51 19.97
N PRO A 250 0.32 -31.76 19.77
CA PRO A 250 0.28 -30.34 20.11
C PRO A 250 0.31 -30.14 21.63
N THR A 251 1.32 -29.44 22.14
CA THR A 251 1.39 -29.12 23.57
C THR A 251 0.30 -28.09 23.95
N PRO A 252 -0.21 -28.08 25.18
CA PRO A 252 -1.17 -27.07 25.65
C PRO A 252 -0.66 -25.62 25.56
N GLN A 253 0.65 -25.43 25.38
CA GLN A 253 1.28 -24.13 25.26
C GLN A 253 1.03 -23.49 23.88
N ASN A 254 0.87 -24.29 22.83
CA ASN A 254 0.63 -23.84 21.45
C ASN A 254 -0.85 -23.48 21.22
N ASP A 255 -1.29 -22.38 21.81
CA ASP A 255 -2.63 -21.83 21.64
C ASP A 255 -2.59 -20.29 21.69
N LEU A 256 -2.91 -19.61 20.58
CA LEU A 256 -2.93 -18.14 20.51
C LEU A 256 -3.92 -17.50 21.50
N ARG A 257 -4.92 -18.26 21.95
CA ARG A 257 -5.88 -17.79 22.95
C ARG A 257 -5.27 -17.68 24.35
N ASN A 258 -4.04 -18.16 24.55
CA ASN A 258 -3.27 -17.93 25.77
C ASN A 258 -2.73 -16.50 25.87
N ILE A 259 -2.77 -15.71 24.80
CA ILE A 259 -2.33 -14.31 24.83
C ILE A 259 -3.33 -13.50 25.67
N PRO A 260 -2.87 -12.74 26.68
CA PRO A 260 -3.73 -11.89 27.49
C PRO A 260 -4.54 -10.90 26.64
N ARG A 261 -5.83 -10.76 26.97
CA ARG A 261 -6.78 -9.92 26.22
C ARG A 261 -6.35 -8.45 26.20
N ASP A 262 -5.84 -7.92 27.30
CA ASP A 262 -5.33 -6.55 27.41
C ASP A 262 -4.21 -6.28 26.40
N LEU A 263 -3.31 -7.24 26.19
CA LEU A 263 -2.26 -7.11 25.18
C LEU A 263 -2.82 -7.19 23.75
N MET A 264 -3.84 -8.01 23.51
CA MET A 264 -4.56 -7.99 22.22
C MET A 264 -5.22 -6.63 21.96
N GLU A 265 -5.81 -6.02 22.99
CA GLU A 265 -6.39 -4.68 22.89
C GLU A 265 -5.33 -3.60 22.66
N GLU A 266 -4.14 -3.71 23.26
CA GLU A 266 -3.02 -2.81 22.97
C GLU A 266 -2.56 -2.89 21.51
N VAL A 267 -2.55 -4.09 20.90
CA VAL A 267 -2.25 -4.25 19.47
C VAL A 267 -3.34 -3.61 18.60
N LEU A 268 -4.61 -3.78 18.96
CA LEU A 268 -5.72 -3.16 18.22
C LEU A 268 -5.68 -1.63 18.33
N ASP A 269 -5.34 -1.11 19.51
CA ASP A 269 -5.16 0.32 19.75
C ASP A 269 -4.06 0.91 18.85
N LEU A 270 -2.95 0.20 18.66
CA LEU A 270 -1.85 0.60 17.78
C LEU A 270 -2.32 0.85 16.34
N VAL A 271 -3.30 0.06 15.86
CA VAL A 271 -3.84 0.17 14.50
C VAL A 271 -5.10 1.02 14.41
N ASN A 272 -5.40 1.80 15.45
CA ASN A 272 -6.57 2.68 15.60
C ASN A 272 -7.90 1.92 15.58
N CYS A 273 -7.95 0.76 16.24
CA CYS A 273 -9.13 -0.08 16.30
C CYS A 273 -9.48 -0.41 17.75
N LYS A 274 -10.77 -0.31 18.12
CA LYS A 274 -11.24 -0.57 19.50
C LYS A 274 -12.13 -1.79 19.56
N VAL A 275 -12.03 -2.56 20.66
CA VAL A 275 -12.94 -3.68 20.91
C VAL A 275 -14.28 -3.14 21.41
N LEU A 276 -15.35 -3.43 20.67
CA LEU A 276 -16.72 -3.10 21.06
C LEU A 276 -17.36 -4.24 21.83
N ARG A 277 -17.07 -5.48 21.41
CA ARG A 277 -17.61 -6.68 22.04
C ARG A 277 -16.61 -7.82 21.95
N TYR A 278 -16.51 -8.59 23.02
CA TYR A 278 -15.70 -9.80 23.11
C TYR A 278 -16.59 -10.99 23.48
N ALA A 279 -16.31 -12.15 22.89
CA ALA A 279 -16.88 -13.41 23.30
C ALA A 279 -15.90 -14.57 23.03
N GLN A 280 -16.11 -15.67 23.75
CA GLN A 280 -15.30 -16.88 23.63
C GLN A 280 -16.20 -18.09 23.38
N SER A 281 -15.71 -19.02 22.57
CA SER A 281 -16.21 -20.38 22.39
C SER A 281 -15.11 -21.40 22.72
N ASP A 282 -15.44 -22.69 22.65
CA ASP A 282 -14.48 -23.77 22.91
C ASP A 282 -13.29 -23.76 21.94
N THR A 283 -13.45 -23.17 20.75
CA THR A 283 -12.47 -23.19 19.66
C THR A 283 -11.97 -21.80 19.24
N THR A 284 -12.69 -20.73 19.59
CA THR A 284 -12.47 -19.40 19.01
C THR A 284 -12.78 -18.28 19.99
N ASP A 285 -11.88 -17.31 20.06
CA ASP A 285 -12.12 -16.00 20.66
C ASP A 285 -12.53 -15.02 19.55
N THR A 286 -13.60 -14.26 19.75
CA THR A 286 -14.15 -13.34 18.75
C THR A 286 -14.30 -11.93 19.29
N TYR A 287 -13.94 -10.96 18.47
CA TYR A 287 -13.92 -9.55 18.78
C TYR A 287 -14.67 -8.79 17.69
N VAL A 288 -15.77 -8.14 18.06
CA VAL A 288 -16.41 -7.13 17.22
C VAL A 288 -15.68 -5.82 17.49
N LEU A 289 -15.17 -5.21 16.44
CA LEU A 289 -14.29 -4.05 16.50
C LEU A 289 -15.01 -2.79 16.00
N SER A 290 -14.49 -1.62 16.37
CA SER A 290 -14.96 -0.33 15.86
C SER A 290 -14.86 -0.24 14.33
N GLU A 291 -13.90 -0.97 13.75
CA GLU A 291 -13.58 -0.93 12.33
C GLU A 291 -13.62 -2.33 11.70
N SER A 292 -14.54 -3.23 12.12
CA SER A 292 -14.78 -4.62 11.60
C SER A 292 -14.58 -5.73 12.65
N SER A 293 -13.69 -6.72 12.47
CA SER A 293 -13.72 -7.97 13.23
C SER A 293 -12.34 -8.61 13.45
N MET A 294 -12.18 -9.34 14.55
CA MET A 294 -11.05 -10.24 14.77
C MET A 294 -11.50 -11.59 15.34
N PHE A 295 -10.86 -12.67 14.88
CA PHE A 295 -11.06 -14.04 15.35
C PHE A 295 -9.70 -14.64 15.71
N VAL A 296 -9.59 -15.24 16.89
CA VAL A 296 -8.37 -15.90 17.37
C VAL A 296 -8.68 -17.36 17.64
N PHE A 297 -7.99 -18.23 16.90
CA PHE A 297 -8.07 -19.68 17.03
C PHE A 297 -6.80 -20.20 17.68
N ARG A 298 -6.71 -21.52 17.87
CA ARG A 298 -5.52 -22.13 18.47
C ARG A 298 -4.22 -21.80 17.74
N THR A 299 -4.21 -21.91 16.41
CA THR A 299 -2.98 -21.83 15.60
C THR A 299 -3.02 -20.72 14.56
N HIS A 300 -4.11 -19.97 14.45
CA HIS A 300 -4.23 -18.89 13.50
C HIS A 300 -5.13 -17.78 14.03
N LEU A 301 -4.99 -16.60 13.43
CA LEU A 301 -5.83 -15.47 13.70
C LEU A 301 -6.26 -14.81 12.40
N VAL A 302 -7.45 -14.22 12.42
CA VAL A 302 -8.03 -13.43 11.33
C VAL A 302 -8.28 -12.04 11.89
N LEU A 303 -7.65 -11.02 11.32
CA LEU A 303 -7.87 -9.62 11.65
C LEU A 303 -8.37 -8.91 10.39
N LYS A 304 -9.56 -8.31 10.50
CA LYS A 304 -10.17 -7.53 9.42
C LYS A 304 -10.44 -6.12 9.90
N THR A 305 -9.99 -5.13 9.14
CA THR A 305 -10.23 -3.72 9.47
C THR A 305 -10.62 -2.85 8.27
N CYS A 306 -11.43 -1.83 8.47
CA CYS A 306 -11.85 -0.85 7.44
C CYS A 306 -11.37 0.58 7.77
N GLY A 307 -11.88 1.58 7.06
CA GLY A 307 -11.53 2.99 7.24
C GLY A 307 -10.05 3.28 6.95
N GLU A 308 -9.44 4.13 7.79
CA GLU A 308 -8.04 4.53 7.70
C GLU A 308 -7.12 3.74 8.64
N THR A 309 -7.59 2.60 9.18
CA THR A 309 -6.81 1.73 10.04
C THR A 309 -5.53 1.25 9.37
N THR A 310 -4.45 1.13 10.14
CA THR A 310 -3.13 0.70 9.64
C THR A 310 -2.84 -0.75 10.01
N LEU A 311 -3.69 -1.66 9.52
CA LEU A 311 -3.71 -3.07 9.88
C LEU A 311 -2.32 -3.75 9.91
N LEU A 312 -1.46 -3.48 8.91
CA LEU A 312 -0.18 -4.18 8.79
C LEU A 312 0.80 -3.85 9.92
N HIS A 313 0.61 -2.74 10.65
CA HIS A 313 1.39 -2.45 11.85
C HIS A 313 1.11 -3.41 13.01
N ALA A 314 0.00 -4.17 12.98
CA ALA A 314 -0.28 -5.21 13.99
C ALA A 314 0.63 -6.43 13.87
N ILE A 315 1.26 -6.67 12.70
CA ILE A 315 2.03 -7.91 12.45
C ILE A 315 3.14 -8.09 13.48
N GLN A 316 4.06 -7.14 13.61
CA GLN A 316 5.22 -7.29 14.48
C GLN A 316 4.85 -7.52 15.96
N PRO A 317 3.92 -6.73 16.55
CA PRO A 317 3.40 -7.03 17.89
C PRO A 317 2.77 -8.43 18.01
N LEU A 318 1.95 -8.85 17.05
CA LEU A 318 1.31 -10.18 17.06
C LEU A 318 2.34 -11.31 17.01
N LEU A 319 3.39 -11.18 16.18
CA LEU A 319 4.48 -12.16 16.12
C LEU A 319 5.21 -12.25 17.46
N GLY A 320 5.45 -11.12 18.12
CA GLY A 320 6.05 -11.07 19.45
C GLY A 320 5.19 -11.80 20.49
N LEU A 321 3.89 -11.49 20.56
CA LEU A 321 2.96 -12.10 21.51
C LEU A 321 2.79 -13.61 21.26
N ALA A 322 2.66 -14.03 19.99
CA ALA A 322 2.55 -15.45 19.63
C ALA A 322 3.79 -16.26 20.05
N ARG A 323 4.99 -15.68 19.91
CA ARG A 323 6.23 -16.30 20.39
C ARG A 323 6.27 -16.37 21.92
N ASP A 324 6.05 -15.24 22.57
CA ASP A 324 6.34 -15.08 23.99
C ASP A 324 5.30 -15.81 24.88
N TYR A 325 4.04 -15.88 24.46
CA TYR A 325 2.95 -16.52 25.22
C TYR A 325 2.59 -17.92 24.73
N CYS A 326 2.82 -18.24 23.45
CA CYS A 326 2.32 -19.46 22.83
C CYS A 326 3.42 -20.38 22.28
N GLY A 327 4.68 -19.92 22.27
CA GLY A 327 5.81 -20.68 21.73
C GLY A 327 5.76 -20.87 20.21
N PHE A 328 5.00 -20.03 19.50
CA PHE A 328 4.98 -20.02 18.04
C PHE A 328 6.11 -19.15 17.50
N ASP A 329 7.13 -19.77 16.93
CA ASP A 329 8.32 -19.11 16.38
C ASP A 329 8.36 -19.10 14.85
N VAL A 330 7.39 -19.73 14.19
CA VAL A 330 7.29 -19.82 12.73
C VAL A 330 5.90 -19.41 12.26
N VAL A 331 5.85 -18.57 11.24
CA VAL A 331 4.63 -18.30 10.47
C VAL A 331 4.64 -19.22 9.25
N ASP A 332 3.65 -20.11 9.20
CA ASP A 332 3.49 -21.11 8.14
C ASP A 332 2.80 -20.52 6.91
N GLN A 333 1.71 -19.76 7.12
CA GLN A 333 0.95 -19.13 6.05
C GLN A 333 0.56 -17.70 6.42
N VAL A 334 0.56 -16.84 5.40
CA VAL A 334 0.05 -15.47 5.47
C VAL A 334 -0.92 -15.28 4.32
N TYR A 335 -2.07 -14.69 4.62
CA TYR A 335 -2.96 -14.14 3.60
C TYR A 335 -3.25 -12.70 3.97
N TYR A 336 -2.77 -11.78 3.15
CA TYR A 336 -3.18 -10.39 3.22
C TYR A 336 -3.96 -10.07 1.96
N SER A 337 -5.18 -9.58 2.10
CA SER A 337 -6.00 -9.24 0.95
C SER A 337 -6.87 -8.02 1.19
N ARG A 338 -7.28 -7.41 0.08
CA ARG A 338 -8.28 -6.34 0.08
C ARG A 338 -8.81 -6.06 -1.31
N ARG A 339 -10.00 -5.49 -1.37
CA ARG A 339 -10.49 -4.85 -2.59
C ARG A 339 -9.77 -3.53 -2.84
N LYS A 340 -9.83 -3.04 -4.08
CA LYS A 340 -9.45 -1.66 -4.42
C LYS A 340 -10.24 -0.64 -3.59
N PHE A 341 -9.51 0.30 -2.98
CA PHE A 341 -10.08 1.42 -2.23
C PHE A 341 -10.85 2.38 -3.13
N LEU A 342 -11.88 3.01 -2.59
CA LEU A 342 -12.61 4.09 -3.24
C LEU A 342 -11.82 5.39 -3.24
N ARG A 343 -11.09 5.68 -2.15
CA ARG A 343 -10.24 6.87 -1.96
C ARG A 343 -8.84 6.47 -1.46
N PRO A 344 -8.00 5.82 -2.29
CA PRO A 344 -6.67 5.35 -1.88
C PRO A 344 -5.76 6.46 -1.33
N GLU A 345 -5.95 7.72 -1.75
CA GLU A 345 -5.17 8.86 -1.30
C GLU A 345 -5.43 9.28 0.17
N LEU A 346 -6.49 8.75 0.80
CA LEU A 346 -6.77 8.97 2.22
C LEU A 346 -6.13 7.90 3.13
N GLN A 347 -5.63 6.81 2.55
CA GLN A 347 -5.01 5.74 3.32
C GLN A 347 -3.63 6.16 3.82
N LYS A 348 -3.25 5.66 5.00
CA LYS A 348 -1.97 5.93 5.65
C LYS A 348 -0.97 4.82 5.34
N ALA A 349 0.32 5.14 5.35
CA ALA A 349 1.36 4.12 5.17
C ALA A 349 1.19 2.98 6.21
N PRO A 350 1.41 1.70 5.84
CA PRO A 350 1.87 1.23 4.52
C PRO A 350 0.74 1.06 3.46
N HIS A 351 -0.51 1.41 3.77
CA HIS A 351 -1.70 1.15 2.93
C HIS A 351 -1.96 2.17 1.80
N THR A 352 -0.99 3.02 1.47
CA THR A 352 -1.14 4.05 0.44
C THR A 352 -1.19 3.48 -0.99
N SER A 353 -0.63 2.28 -1.19
CA SER A 353 -0.71 1.51 -2.44
C SER A 353 -0.50 0.03 -2.16
N PHE A 354 -0.89 -0.84 -3.09
CA PHE A 354 -0.62 -2.27 -2.94
C PHE A 354 0.88 -2.57 -2.98
N ASP A 355 1.66 -1.82 -3.76
CA ASP A 355 3.11 -2.00 -3.82
C ASP A 355 3.79 -1.68 -2.48
N HIS A 356 3.32 -0.67 -1.74
CA HIS A 356 3.83 -0.36 -0.40
C HIS A 356 3.42 -1.42 0.63
N GLU A 357 2.22 -1.97 0.53
CA GLU A 357 1.77 -3.07 1.38
C GLU A 357 2.62 -4.32 1.16
N VAL A 358 2.90 -4.67 -0.10
CA VAL A 358 3.80 -5.78 -0.48
C VAL A 358 5.21 -5.53 0.04
N ALA A 359 5.76 -4.31 -0.14
CA ALA A 359 7.09 -3.99 0.36
C ALA A 359 7.20 -4.09 1.90
N TYR A 360 6.15 -3.71 2.63
CA TYR A 360 6.08 -3.89 4.07
C TYR A 360 6.00 -5.37 4.45
N LEU A 361 5.15 -6.15 3.78
CA LEU A 361 4.99 -7.58 4.02
C LEU A 361 6.27 -8.36 3.72
N ASP A 362 6.98 -8.04 2.64
CA ASP A 362 8.28 -8.63 2.28
C ASP A 362 9.39 -8.25 3.28
N SER A 363 9.24 -7.16 4.02
CA SER A 363 10.14 -6.84 5.14
C SER A 363 9.85 -7.69 6.39
N CYS A 364 8.65 -8.25 6.48
CA CYS A 364 8.23 -9.12 7.59
C CYS A 364 8.41 -10.61 7.28
N PHE A 365 8.26 -11.02 6.02
CA PHE A 365 8.21 -12.41 5.61
C PHE A 365 9.06 -12.68 4.36
N GLU A 366 9.67 -13.87 4.32
CA GLU A 366 10.42 -14.33 3.15
C GLU A 366 9.56 -15.22 2.25
N GLY A 367 9.75 -15.08 0.93
CA GLY A 367 9.03 -15.87 -0.07
C GLY A 367 7.62 -15.35 -0.38
N GLY A 368 7.40 -14.04 -0.24
CA GLY A 368 6.15 -13.39 -0.57
C GLY A 368 5.81 -13.42 -2.06
N SER A 369 4.54 -13.59 -2.36
CA SER A 369 3.97 -13.54 -3.70
C SER A 369 2.69 -12.72 -3.71
N ALA A 370 2.62 -11.78 -4.66
CA ALA A 370 1.54 -10.81 -4.77
C ALA A 370 0.76 -10.98 -6.08
N TYR A 371 -0.58 -10.92 -5.98
CA TYR A 371 -1.51 -11.14 -7.09
C TYR A 371 -2.56 -10.02 -7.15
N VAL A 372 -3.02 -9.77 -8.37
CA VAL A 372 -4.15 -8.86 -8.63
C VAL A 372 -5.16 -9.61 -9.48
N LEU A 373 -6.38 -9.75 -8.98
CA LEU A 373 -7.48 -10.42 -9.64
C LEU A 373 -8.55 -9.39 -10.01
N GLY A 374 -9.12 -9.54 -11.20
CA GLY A 374 -10.08 -8.59 -11.77
C GLY A 374 -9.45 -7.54 -12.69
N ARG A 375 -10.23 -6.51 -13.02
CA ARG A 375 -9.83 -5.44 -13.95
C ARG A 375 -9.33 -4.23 -13.18
N THR A 376 -8.03 -3.96 -13.21
CA THR A 376 -7.40 -2.85 -12.48
C THR A 376 -7.98 -1.46 -12.78
N ASN A 377 -8.50 -1.26 -13.98
CA ASN A 377 -9.16 -0.02 -14.41
C ASN A 377 -10.64 0.08 -13.99
N VAL A 378 -11.25 -1.00 -13.52
CA VAL A 378 -12.65 -1.05 -13.08
C VAL A 378 -12.70 -1.38 -11.58
N ASP A 379 -12.49 -2.64 -11.25
CA ASP A 379 -12.52 -3.18 -9.91
C ASP A 379 -11.61 -4.41 -9.85
N CYS A 380 -10.82 -4.50 -8.80
CA CYS A 380 -9.88 -5.58 -8.59
C CYS A 380 -9.69 -5.87 -7.10
N TRP A 381 -9.21 -7.07 -6.84
CA TRP A 381 -8.90 -7.59 -5.52
C TRP A 381 -7.43 -7.98 -5.47
N TYR A 382 -6.79 -7.60 -4.39
CA TYR A 382 -5.35 -7.73 -4.16
C TYR A 382 -5.10 -8.84 -3.16
N LEU A 383 -4.04 -9.62 -3.39
CA LEU A 383 -3.61 -10.70 -2.50
C LEU A 383 -2.11 -10.72 -2.36
N TYR A 384 -1.64 -10.85 -1.14
CA TYR A 384 -0.29 -11.26 -0.80
C TYR A 384 -0.36 -12.57 -0.01
N THR A 385 0.48 -13.54 -0.38
CA THR A 385 0.64 -14.81 0.33
C THR A 385 2.07 -15.32 0.24
N LEU A 386 2.40 -16.44 0.88
CA LEU A 386 3.74 -17.03 0.86
C LEU A 386 3.82 -18.20 -0.11
N ASP A 387 4.87 -18.25 -0.94
CA ASP A 387 5.19 -19.35 -1.84
C ASP A 387 5.91 -20.49 -1.11
N LYS A 388 5.27 -21.02 -0.05
CA LYS A 388 5.79 -22.17 0.70
C LYS A 388 4.81 -23.34 0.60
N SER A 389 5.29 -24.46 0.03
CA SER A 389 4.55 -25.72 0.06
C SER A 389 4.57 -26.28 1.47
N CYS A 390 3.39 -26.39 2.06
CA CYS A 390 3.24 -26.92 3.41
C CYS A 390 2.68 -28.34 3.34
N VAL A 391 3.44 -29.31 3.86
CA VAL A 391 3.00 -30.70 3.95
C VAL A 391 2.01 -30.81 5.11
N GLY A 392 0.71 -30.93 4.81
CA GLY A 392 -0.31 -31.29 5.80
C GLY A 392 -1.19 -30.14 6.31
N THR A 393 -1.30 -29.03 5.59
CA THR A 393 -2.31 -28.00 5.91
C THR A 393 -3.72 -28.58 5.83
N LYS A 394 -4.50 -28.36 6.91
CA LYS A 394 -5.94 -28.57 6.88
C LYS A 394 -6.51 -27.68 5.78
N SER A 395 -7.28 -28.26 4.85
CA SER A 395 -7.94 -27.46 3.83
C SER A 395 -8.97 -26.56 4.50
N THR A 396 -8.64 -25.27 4.61
CA THR A 396 -9.59 -24.24 5.00
C THR A 396 -10.19 -23.66 3.76
N GLN A 397 -11.50 -23.46 3.79
CA GLN A 397 -12.20 -22.71 2.77
C GLN A 397 -12.63 -21.38 3.35
N THR A 398 -12.53 -20.32 2.55
CA THR A 398 -13.00 -18.98 2.91
C THR A 398 -13.79 -18.41 1.74
N LEU A 399 -15.01 -17.95 2.00
CA LEU A 399 -15.81 -17.18 1.07
C LEU A 399 -15.86 -15.74 1.56
N GLU A 400 -15.55 -14.78 0.68
CA GLU A 400 -15.96 -13.39 0.86
C GLU A 400 -16.95 -12.98 -0.23
N VAL A 401 -17.95 -12.20 0.16
CA VAL A 401 -18.90 -11.52 -0.72
C VAL A 401 -18.86 -10.04 -0.41
N ILE A 402 -18.33 -9.25 -1.34
CA ILE A 402 -18.15 -7.80 -1.21
C ILE A 402 -19.16 -7.11 -2.11
N MET A 403 -19.99 -6.25 -1.53
CA MET A 403 -21.13 -5.65 -2.20
C MET A 403 -21.03 -4.12 -2.21
N THR A 404 -21.35 -3.51 -3.34
CA THR A 404 -21.46 -2.06 -3.51
C THR A 404 -22.78 -1.69 -4.15
N ASP A 405 -23.21 -0.46 -3.90
CA ASP A 405 -24.54 0.02 -4.28
C ASP A 405 -25.67 -0.90 -3.72
N PRO A 406 -25.65 -1.33 -2.43
CA PRO A 406 -26.77 -2.05 -1.81
C PRO A 406 -28.09 -1.27 -1.88
N ASP A 407 -29.21 -1.98 -1.75
CA ASP A 407 -30.54 -1.37 -1.80
C ASP A 407 -30.69 -0.30 -0.68
N PRO A 408 -30.91 0.98 -1.03
CA PRO A 408 -31.00 2.05 -0.05
C PRO A 408 -32.09 1.85 1.01
N ASN A 409 -33.16 1.12 0.70
CA ASN A 409 -34.22 0.83 1.68
C ASN A 409 -33.77 -0.20 2.72
N ILE A 410 -32.93 -1.14 2.33
CA ILE A 410 -32.29 -2.08 3.26
C ILE A 410 -31.24 -1.34 4.09
N MET A 411 -30.45 -0.46 3.48
CA MET A 411 -29.42 0.31 4.19
C MET A 411 -29.96 1.20 5.31
N LYS A 412 -31.19 1.72 5.17
CA LYS A 412 -31.87 2.48 6.23
C LYS A 412 -32.02 1.72 7.55
N ILE A 413 -32.11 0.37 7.52
CA ILE A 413 -32.22 -0.46 8.72
C ILE A 413 -31.02 -0.23 9.65
N PHE A 414 -29.85 0.10 9.10
CA PHE A 414 -28.59 0.23 9.84
C PHE A 414 -28.30 1.68 10.30
N TYR A 415 -29.35 2.50 10.39
CA TYR A 415 -29.32 3.81 11.06
C TYR A 415 -30.09 3.72 12.38
N GLN A 416 -29.56 4.33 13.46
CA GLN A 416 -30.21 4.31 14.77
C GLN A 416 -31.59 4.99 14.79
N GLU A 417 -31.83 5.93 13.87
CA GLU A 417 -33.16 6.54 13.69
C GLU A 417 -34.25 5.53 13.26
N ASN A 418 -33.89 4.45 12.58
CA ASN A 418 -34.83 3.47 12.02
C ASN A 418 -34.89 2.16 12.83
N THR A 419 -33.90 1.93 13.68
CA THR A 419 -33.75 0.69 14.44
C THR A 419 -33.20 0.97 15.84
N SER A 420 -33.86 0.43 16.85
CA SER A 420 -33.55 0.72 18.26
C SER A 420 -32.38 -0.07 18.84
N SER A 421 -31.99 -1.18 18.20
CA SER A 421 -30.89 -2.04 18.66
C SER A 421 -30.22 -2.80 17.52
N ALA A 422 -28.98 -3.25 17.76
CA ALA A 422 -28.26 -4.09 16.80
C ALA A 422 -29.00 -5.39 16.47
N THR A 423 -29.54 -6.08 17.48
CA THR A 423 -30.33 -7.31 17.30
C THR A 423 -31.60 -7.10 16.48
N GLU A 424 -32.27 -5.97 16.66
CA GLU A 424 -33.42 -5.61 15.81
C GLU A 424 -32.99 -5.41 14.35
N ALA A 425 -31.82 -4.80 14.10
CA ALA A 425 -31.29 -4.63 12.75
C ALA A 425 -30.99 -5.99 12.10
N THR A 426 -30.35 -6.90 12.86
CA THR A 426 -30.05 -8.27 12.43
C THR A 426 -31.32 -8.99 11.97
N GLN A 427 -32.38 -8.94 12.77
CA GLN A 427 -33.66 -9.62 12.50
C GLN A 427 -34.44 -8.97 11.36
N LYS A 428 -34.50 -7.63 11.32
CA LYS A 428 -35.17 -6.87 10.25
C LYS A 428 -34.54 -7.12 8.89
N ALA A 429 -33.21 -7.14 8.81
CA ALA A 429 -32.50 -7.44 7.58
C ALA A 429 -32.56 -8.93 7.20
N GLY A 430 -32.80 -9.82 8.16
CA GLY A 430 -32.78 -11.27 7.95
C GLY A 430 -31.38 -11.88 8.00
N ILE A 431 -30.41 -11.19 8.61
CA ILE A 431 -29.04 -11.68 8.81
C ILE A 431 -29.03 -12.94 9.70
N ASP A 432 -29.93 -13.00 10.68
CA ASP A 432 -30.12 -14.13 11.58
C ASP A 432 -30.51 -15.43 10.85
N LYS A 433 -31.03 -15.31 9.62
CA LYS A 433 -31.49 -16.45 8.80
C LYS A 433 -30.41 -17.01 7.88
N ILE A 434 -29.26 -16.34 7.77
CA ILE A 434 -28.13 -16.82 6.96
C ILE A 434 -27.64 -18.15 7.54
N PHE A 435 -27.36 -18.15 8.85
CA PHE A 435 -27.00 -19.32 9.65
C PHE A 435 -27.88 -19.39 10.91
N PRO A 436 -29.04 -20.09 10.86
CA PRO A 436 -30.03 -20.06 11.95
C PRO A 436 -29.53 -20.54 13.32
N ASN A 437 -28.48 -21.36 13.36
CA ASN A 437 -27.91 -21.92 14.58
C ASN A 437 -26.68 -21.14 15.08
N ALA A 438 -26.32 -20.04 14.43
CA ALA A 438 -25.15 -19.28 14.82
C ALA A 438 -25.44 -18.39 16.04
N LYS A 439 -24.44 -18.28 16.92
CA LYS A 439 -24.45 -17.31 18.00
C LYS A 439 -23.94 -15.97 17.47
N ILE A 440 -24.83 -14.98 17.40
CA ILE A 440 -24.55 -13.67 16.83
C ILE A 440 -24.15 -12.67 17.93
N PHE A 441 -23.09 -11.93 17.65
CA PHE A 441 -22.60 -10.79 18.43
C PHE A 441 -22.63 -9.58 17.52
N ASP A 442 -23.64 -8.74 17.70
CA ASP A 442 -23.93 -7.60 16.83
C ASP A 442 -23.60 -6.27 17.53
N TYR A 443 -23.37 -5.25 16.71
CA TYR A 443 -23.21 -3.86 17.13
C TYR A 443 -23.77 -2.91 16.07
N LEU A 444 -24.48 -1.87 16.53
CA LEU A 444 -25.06 -0.82 15.70
C LEU A 444 -24.40 0.51 16.07
N PHE A 445 -23.75 1.13 15.09
CA PHE A 445 -22.98 2.36 15.27
C PHE A 445 -23.88 3.60 15.32
N ASP A 446 -23.39 4.66 15.96
CA ASP A 446 -24.07 5.97 16.05
C ASP A 446 -23.36 6.96 15.11
N PRO A 447 -24.07 7.63 14.18
CA PRO A 447 -25.51 7.53 13.91
C PRO A 447 -25.92 6.33 13.06
N CYS A 448 -24.99 5.70 12.35
CA CYS A 448 -25.24 4.59 11.45
C CYS A 448 -24.02 3.71 11.25
N GLY A 449 -24.25 2.51 10.72
CA GLY A 449 -23.24 1.47 10.53
C GLY A 449 -23.58 0.24 11.34
N TYR A 450 -23.15 -0.93 10.88
CA TYR A 450 -23.41 -2.19 11.58
C TYR A 450 -22.25 -3.16 11.40
N SER A 451 -21.92 -3.90 12.47
CA SER A 451 -20.96 -4.99 12.41
C SER A 451 -21.44 -6.15 13.27
N MET A 452 -21.17 -7.37 12.83
CA MET A 452 -21.45 -8.56 13.62
C MET A 452 -20.46 -9.68 13.37
N ASN A 453 -20.25 -10.49 14.41
CA ASN A 453 -19.60 -11.79 14.31
C ASN A 453 -20.61 -12.88 14.66
N GLY A 454 -20.65 -13.93 13.86
CA GLY A 454 -21.44 -15.14 14.11
C GLY A 454 -20.51 -16.32 14.34
N LEU A 455 -20.71 -17.04 15.45
CA LEU A 455 -19.99 -18.28 15.74
C LEU A 455 -20.89 -19.50 15.56
N LEU A 456 -20.33 -20.53 14.94
CA LEU A 456 -20.91 -21.86 14.80
C LEU A 456 -20.03 -22.90 15.53
N PRO A 457 -20.51 -24.13 15.76
CA PRO A 457 -19.69 -25.22 16.26
C PRO A 457 -18.43 -25.45 15.42
N ASP A 458 -17.45 -26.16 15.99
CA ASP A 458 -16.22 -26.61 15.30
C ASP A 458 -15.29 -25.49 14.80
N GLY A 459 -15.45 -24.25 15.30
CA GLY A 459 -14.60 -23.12 14.90
C GLY A 459 -15.00 -22.50 13.57
N TYR A 460 -16.23 -22.73 13.11
CA TYR A 460 -16.76 -22.00 11.98
C TYR A 460 -17.31 -20.64 12.40
N TYR A 461 -17.14 -19.65 11.54
CA TYR A 461 -17.62 -18.30 11.78
C TYR A 461 -18.17 -17.66 10.50
N PHE A 462 -18.88 -16.56 10.69
CA PHE A 462 -19.09 -15.57 9.65
C PHE A 462 -19.06 -14.16 10.26
N THR A 463 -18.76 -13.16 9.44
CA THR A 463 -18.82 -11.75 9.83
C THR A 463 -19.47 -10.92 8.73
N ILE A 464 -20.14 -9.85 9.14
CA ILE A 464 -20.71 -8.85 8.24
C ILE A 464 -20.35 -7.46 8.75
N HIS A 465 -19.87 -6.61 7.85
CA HIS A 465 -19.64 -5.19 8.12
C HIS A 465 -20.39 -4.32 7.09
N ILE A 466 -21.07 -3.28 7.56
CA ILE A 466 -22.00 -2.46 6.77
C ILE A 466 -21.71 -0.98 6.97
N THR A 467 -21.41 -0.31 5.86
CA THR A 467 -21.35 1.15 5.71
C THR A 467 -22.58 1.59 4.89
N PRO A 468 -23.64 2.11 5.52
CA PRO A 468 -24.93 2.32 4.86
C PRO A 468 -25.07 3.69 4.16
N GLU A 469 -24.08 4.58 4.24
CA GLU A 469 -24.13 5.89 3.61
C GLU A 469 -24.20 5.81 2.07
N PRO A 470 -25.14 6.51 1.41
CA PRO A 470 -25.36 6.35 -0.03
C PRO A 470 -24.15 6.64 -0.91
N ASP A 471 -23.33 7.62 -0.54
CA ASP A 471 -22.20 8.11 -1.35
C ASP A 471 -21.04 7.11 -1.47
N PHE A 472 -20.93 6.19 -0.50
CA PHE A 472 -19.84 5.22 -0.39
C PHE A 472 -20.32 3.89 0.23
N SER A 473 -21.58 3.53 -0.03
CA SER A 473 -22.23 2.37 0.57
C SER A 473 -21.50 1.06 0.27
N TYR A 474 -21.29 0.26 1.30
CA TYR A 474 -20.47 -0.94 1.25
C TYR A 474 -20.98 -1.99 2.23
N VAL A 475 -21.03 -3.25 1.80
CA VAL A 475 -21.29 -4.39 2.67
C VAL A 475 -20.29 -5.49 2.37
N SER A 476 -19.68 -6.04 3.41
CA SER A 476 -18.89 -7.27 3.32
C SER A 476 -19.57 -8.39 4.08
N PHE A 477 -19.43 -9.60 3.55
CA PHE A 477 -19.75 -10.85 4.21
C PHE A 477 -18.55 -11.78 4.05
N GLU A 478 -18.15 -12.46 5.12
CA GLU A 478 -17.08 -13.45 5.10
C GLU A 478 -17.47 -14.66 5.94
N THR A 479 -17.08 -15.86 5.50
CA THR A 479 -17.27 -17.09 6.28
C THR A 479 -16.21 -18.13 5.92
N ASN A 480 -15.81 -18.93 6.91
CA ASN A 480 -14.99 -20.13 6.71
C ASN A 480 -15.81 -21.44 6.76
N VAL A 481 -17.14 -21.36 6.78
CA VAL A 481 -18.00 -22.55 6.77
C VAL A 481 -17.79 -23.29 5.45
N PRO A 482 -17.36 -24.57 5.46
CA PRO A 482 -17.06 -25.29 4.24
C PRO A 482 -18.34 -25.67 3.53
N TYR A 483 -18.35 -25.43 2.22
CA TYR A 483 -19.42 -25.89 1.34
C TYR A 483 -18.83 -26.70 0.20
N HIS A 484 -19.61 -27.64 -0.31
CA HIS A 484 -19.29 -28.26 -1.59
C HIS A 484 -19.49 -27.28 -2.76
N GLN A 485 -20.42 -26.33 -2.60
CA GLN A 485 -20.68 -25.22 -3.51
C GLN A 485 -21.27 -24.03 -2.74
N TYR A 486 -20.79 -22.82 -3.00
CA TYR A 486 -21.20 -21.63 -2.25
C TYR A 486 -22.46 -20.91 -2.77
N ASN A 487 -23.15 -21.42 -3.79
CA ASN A 487 -24.23 -20.66 -4.43
C ASN A 487 -25.37 -20.31 -3.50
N GLU A 488 -25.80 -21.27 -2.68
CA GLU A 488 -26.96 -21.08 -1.83
C GLU A 488 -26.69 -20.00 -0.78
N ILE A 489 -25.46 -19.95 -0.26
CA ILE A 489 -25.07 -18.95 0.72
C ILE A 489 -24.85 -17.59 0.06
N ILE A 490 -24.21 -17.54 -1.11
CA ILE A 490 -24.06 -16.28 -1.88
C ILE A 490 -25.43 -15.72 -2.26
N ASP A 491 -26.35 -16.55 -2.76
CA ASP A 491 -27.71 -16.15 -3.14
C ASP A 491 -28.49 -15.62 -1.93
N LYS A 492 -28.40 -16.28 -0.76
CA LYS A 492 -28.99 -15.78 0.49
C LYS A 492 -28.47 -14.39 0.85
N VAL A 493 -27.15 -14.20 0.84
CA VAL A 493 -26.51 -12.92 1.20
C VAL A 493 -26.86 -11.82 0.19
N VAL A 494 -26.75 -12.10 -1.10
CA VAL A 494 -27.06 -11.15 -2.18
C VAL A 494 -28.54 -10.77 -2.19
N LYS A 495 -29.46 -11.69 -1.87
CA LYS A 495 -30.90 -11.38 -1.75
C LYS A 495 -31.23 -10.46 -0.58
N ILE A 496 -30.48 -10.54 0.53
CA ILE A 496 -30.68 -9.67 1.69
C ILE A 496 -30.34 -8.22 1.33
N PHE A 497 -29.17 -7.99 0.73
CA PHE A 497 -28.66 -6.63 0.50
C PHE A 497 -28.98 -6.07 -0.89
N ASN A 498 -29.37 -6.94 -1.83
CA ASN A 498 -29.82 -6.61 -3.18
C ASN A 498 -28.91 -5.59 -3.93
N PRO A 499 -27.58 -5.82 -3.97
CA PRO A 499 -26.62 -4.83 -4.44
C PRO A 499 -26.67 -4.54 -5.94
N GLY A 500 -26.16 -3.39 -6.35
CA GLY A 500 -25.95 -3.08 -7.77
C GLY A 500 -24.78 -3.87 -8.37
N LYS A 501 -23.73 -4.11 -7.58
CA LYS A 501 -22.56 -4.93 -7.96
C LYS A 501 -22.06 -5.71 -6.76
N PHE A 502 -21.48 -6.89 -7.02
CA PHE A 502 -20.76 -7.62 -5.99
C PHE A 502 -19.60 -8.44 -6.55
N THR A 503 -18.62 -8.67 -5.69
CA THR A 503 -17.45 -9.49 -5.94
C THR A 503 -17.50 -10.70 -5.01
N THR A 504 -17.09 -11.86 -5.49
CA THR A 504 -16.89 -13.04 -4.66
C THR A 504 -15.46 -13.53 -4.76
N THR A 505 -14.84 -13.81 -3.63
CA THR A 505 -13.56 -14.54 -3.53
C THR A 505 -13.80 -15.84 -2.80
N ILE A 506 -13.38 -16.95 -3.41
CA ILE A 506 -13.46 -18.28 -2.80
C ILE A 506 -12.05 -18.83 -2.75
N PHE A 507 -11.55 -19.02 -1.54
CA PHE A 507 -10.27 -19.64 -1.26
C PHE A 507 -10.50 -21.05 -0.73
N GLY A 508 -9.69 -22.01 -1.13
CA GLY A 508 -9.86 -23.40 -0.68
C GLY A 508 -8.85 -24.37 -1.26
N GLY A 509 -8.76 -25.55 -0.66
CA GLY A 509 -7.87 -26.62 -1.14
C GLY A 509 -8.25 -27.09 -2.56
N LYS A 510 -7.25 -27.54 -3.32
CA LYS A 510 -7.45 -27.96 -4.72
C LYS A 510 -8.49 -29.06 -4.91
N ALA A 511 -8.69 -29.96 -3.95
CA ALA A 511 -9.73 -30.98 -4.07
C ALA A 511 -11.14 -30.40 -3.84
N ASP A 512 -11.23 -29.40 -2.98
CA ASP A 512 -12.47 -28.87 -2.43
C ASP A 512 -13.23 -27.99 -3.42
N LEU A 513 -12.49 -27.22 -4.24
CA LEU A 513 -13.07 -26.24 -5.17
C LEU A 513 -13.27 -26.76 -6.60
N SER A 514 -13.19 -28.08 -6.81
CA SER A 514 -13.29 -28.70 -8.14
C SER A 514 -14.56 -28.33 -8.92
N LEU A 515 -15.70 -28.14 -8.26
CA LEU A 515 -16.96 -27.78 -8.92
C LEU A 515 -17.14 -26.27 -9.17
N ASP A 516 -16.55 -25.41 -8.33
CA ASP A 516 -16.62 -23.96 -8.54
C ASP A 516 -15.71 -23.50 -9.70
N ARG A 517 -14.65 -24.26 -10.03
CA ARG A 517 -13.73 -23.96 -11.14
C ARG A 517 -14.34 -23.97 -12.55
N HIS A 518 -15.35 -24.80 -12.80
CA HIS A 518 -15.78 -25.09 -14.18
C HIS A 518 -17.07 -24.37 -14.61
N ARG A 519 -17.46 -23.30 -13.91
CA ARG A 519 -18.86 -22.88 -13.94
C ARG A 519 -19.21 -21.78 -14.93
N LYS A 520 -20.35 -21.98 -15.62
CA LYS A 520 -21.08 -21.01 -16.47
C LYS A 520 -21.97 -20.06 -15.65
N SER A 521 -22.14 -18.87 -16.17
CA SER A 521 -22.66 -17.62 -15.58
C SER A 521 -24.11 -17.58 -15.04
N PHE A 522 -24.86 -18.69 -14.96
CA PHE A 522 -26.34 -18.66 -14.99
C PHE A 522 -27.08 -18.69 -13.64
N LEU A 523 -26.43 -18.54 -12.48
CA LEU A 523 -27.15 -18.74 -11.20
C LEU A 523 -27.84 -17.52 -10.60
N TYR A 524 -27.45 -16.31 -10.98
CA TYR A 524 -28.05 -15.09 -10.46
C TYR A 524 -28.82 -14.44 -11.58
N LEU A 525 -30.10 -14.80 -11.74
CA LEU A 525 -30.95 -14.37 -12.85
C LEU A 525 -30.99 -12.85 -13.09
N ASP A 526 -30.67 -12.06 -12.05
CA ASP A 526 -30.67 -10.60 -12.11
C ASP A 526 -29.26 -9.99 -12.31
N TYR A 527 -28.20 -10.80 -12.43
CA TYR A 527 -26.82 -10.34 -12.46
C TYR A 527 -25.99 -10.99 -13.58
N ASP A 528 -25.24 -10.15 -14.29
CA ASP A 528 -24.24 -10.56 -15.26
C ASP A 528 -22.88 -10.75 -14.58
N ARG A 529 -22.29 -11.95 -14.71
CA ARG A 529 -20.88 -12.16 -14.36
C ARG A 529 -19.99 -11.55 -15.45
N THR A 530 -19.33 -10.45 -15.14
CA THR A 530 -18.51 -9.69 -16.10
C THR A 530 -17.01 -9.98 -15.98
N ASP A 531 -16.58 -10.65 -14.92
CA ASP A 531 -15.20 -11.13 -14.74
C ASP A 531 -15.20 -12.45 -13.96
N HIS A 532 -14.28 -13.33 -14.31
CA HIS A 532 -14.08 -14.61 -13.65
C HIS A 532 -12.64 -15.06 -13.84
N GLN A 533 -11.89 -15.17 -12.75
CA GLN A 533 -10.47 -15.50 -12.76
C GLN A 533 -10.22 -16.59 -11.72
N ILE A 534 -9.35 -17.53 -12.08
CA ILE A 534 -8.93 -18.63 -11.21
C ILE A 534 -7.41 -18.53 -11.11
N ALA A 535 -6.91 -18.37 -9.88
CA ALA A 535 -5.49 -18.46 -9.57
C ALA A 535 -5.23 -19.81 -8.90
N CYS A 536 -4.42 -20.65 -9.54
CA CYS A 536 -3.94 -21.90 -8.96
C CYS A 536 -2.67 -21.61 -8.16
N LEU A 537 -2.78 -21.50 -6.85
CA LEU A 537 -1.65 -21.33 -5.94
C LEU A 537 -1.03 -22.70 -5.60
N ILE A 538 0.04 -22.72 -4.81
CA ILE A 538 0.78 -23.95 -4.50
C ILE A 538 -0.14 -24.98 -3.83
N ASP A 539 -0.82 -24.60 -2.74
CA ASP A 539 -1.66 -25.50 -1.95
C ASP A 539 -3.17 -25.24 -2.08
N HIS A 540 -3.55 -24.10 -2.67
CA HIS A 540 -4.92 -23.61 -2.73
C HIS A 540 -5.30 -23.18 -4.15
N ASP A 541 -6.60 -23.16 -4.43
CA ASP A 541 -7.15 -22.41 -5.54
C ASP A 541 -7.87 -21.18 -5.01
N LEU A 542 -7.78 -20.10 -5.76
CA LEU A 542 -8.53 -18.89 -5.52
C LEU A 542 -9.39 -18.57 -6.74
N ILE A 543 -10.69 -18.43 -6.50
CA ILE A 543 -11.67 -18.08 -7.51
C ILE A 543 -12.16 -16.66 -7.23
N TYR A 544 -11.94 -15.76 -8.17
CA TYR A 544 -12.47 -14.40 -8.19
C TYR A 544 -13.59 -14.30 -9.21
N SER A 545 -14.72 -13.71 -8.83
CA SER A 545 -15.79 -13.39 -9.78
C SER A 545 -16.37 -12.01 -9.48
N TYR A 546 -16.71 -11.27 -10.52
CA TYR A 546 -17.33 -9.95 -10.41
C TYR A 546 -18.66 -9.92 -11.17
N TYR A 547 -19.70 -9.46 -10.47
CA TYR A 547 -21.08 -9.46 -10.92
C TYR A 547 -21.65 -8.04 -10.93
N LYS A 548 -22.46 -7.75 -11.94
CA LYS A 548 -23.18 -6.49 -12.08
C LYS A 548 -24.65 -6.77 -12.33
N LYS A 549 -25.54 -6.11 -11.60
CA LYS A 549 -26.98 -6.23 -11.81
C LYS A 549 -27.36 -5.78 -13.21
N HIS A 550 -28.34 -6.44 -13.82
CA HIS A 550 -28.86 -6.03 -15.12
C HIS A 550 -29.29 -4.55 -15.07
N PRO A 551 -29.07 -3.77 -16.15
CA PRO A 551 -29.66 -2.46 -16.26
C PRO A 551 -31.18 -2.63 -16.19
N SER A 552 -31.80 -2.02 -15.18
CA SER A 552 -33.26 -1.94 -15.02
C SER A 552 -33.91 -1.15 -16.13
#